data_AF-A0A1F5V4X8-F1
#
_entry.id   AF-A0A1F5V4X8-F1
#
_cell.length_a   1.000
_cell.length_b   1.000
_cell.length_c   1.000
_cell.angle_alpha   90.00
_cell.angle_beta   90.00
_cell.angle_gamma   90.00
#
_symmetry.space_group_name_H-M   'P 1'
#
loop_
_entity.id
_entity.type
_entity.pdbx_description
1 polymer ?
#
loop_
_entity_poly.entity_id
_entity_poly.type
_entity_poly.pdbx_seq_one_letter_code
_entity_poly.pdbx_strand_id
1 'polypeptide(L)'
;MDNQLQTIVQSSGLDKIKADFILQQFQDYFKIAGEWELKAKSIVVTDESQTTDMEMARVGRLFLKEKRVAIEKARKSLKEQALREGKAIDGIANVLKALIVPIEEYLDKQEHFAENKAKEEAERKRIEEEQKAEEERIRQEKIIMLHNERKQIVLPYLSWWDGNLASANLGELSEEDFKNIVSGLKLNKEEYDKKQEEIRFENEKLKIEKEKAELERKKLEEENRKEREKLETEKKVIEDKARKDKEEAERFAREEKEKQEAEKRAIEEKARQEIEKQAAAIEIEKSKARLAIIEADAREQKLREEAEKAKQELANQKEMKCPYCQKTFFA
;
A
#
# COMPACT_ATOMS: atom_id res chain seq x y z
N MET A 1 49.44 -38.01 -105.09
CA MET A 1 48.67 -37.39 -103.98
C MET A 1 47.52 -38.30 -103.48
N ASP A 2 47.24 -39.45 -104.11
CA ASP A 2 46.06 -40.30 -103.85
C ASP A 2 45.92 -40.87 -102.43
N ASN A 3 46.97 -40.82 -101.61
CA ASN A 3 47.02 -41.44 -100.28
C ASN A 3 46.39 -40.56 -99.17
N GLN A 4 46.24 -39.25 -99.38
CA GLN A 4 45.76 -38.33 -98.33
C GLN A 4 44.26 -38.50 -98.05
N LEU A 5 43.43 -38.70 -99.07
CA LEU A 5 41.99 -38.92 -98.90
C LEU A 5 41.71 -40.25 -98.19
N GLN A 6 42.46 -41.31 -98.52
CA GLN A 6 42.36 -42.61 -97.86
C GLN A 6 42.74 -42.54 -96.38
N THR A 7 43.81 -41.81 -96.06
CA THR A 7 44.25 -41.60 -94.66
C THR A 7 43.22 -40.84 -93.82
N ILE A 8 42.55 -39.84 -94.42
CA ILE A 8 41.50 -39.06 -93.72
C ILE A 8 40.27 -39.93 -93.45
N VAL A 9 39.86 -40.76 -94.41
CA VAL A 9 38.69 -41.63 -94.23
C VAL A 9 39.00 -42.76 -93.24
N GLN A 10 40.19 -43.34 -93.27
CA GLN A 10 40.58 -44.41 -92.33
C GLN A 10 40.73 -43.91 -90.89
N SER A 11 41.16 -42.66 -90.67
CA SER A 11 41.28 -42.07 -89.33
C SER A 11 39.95 -41.56 -88.75
N SER A 12 38.87 -41.56 -89.54
CA SER A 12 37.56 -41.02 -89.13
C SER A 12 36.70 -41.94 -88.26
N GLY A 13 37.09 -43.21 -88.09
CA GLY A 13 36.34 -44.19 -87.28
C GLY A 13 34.98 -44.61 -87.87
N LEU A 14 34.73 -44.30 -89.15
CA LEU A 14 33.51 -44.70 -89.85
C LEU A 14 33.49 -46.20 -90.14
N ASP A 15 32.28 -46.77 -90.18
CA ASP A 15 32.06 -48.14 -90.66
C ASP A 15 32.66 -48.32 -92.07
N LYS A 16 33.29 -49.48 -92.30
CA LYS A 16 34.05 -49.76 -93.53
C LYS A 16 33.23 -49.56 -94.80
N ILE A 17 31.95 -49.90 -94.77
CA ILE A 17 31.04 -49.75 -95.93
C ILE A 17 30.77 -48.26 -96.19
N LYS A 18 30.55 -47.47 -95.14
CA LYS A 18 30.33 -46.02 -95.25
C LYS A 18 31.61 -45.29 -95.69
N ALA A 19 32.78 -45.72 -95.20
CA ALA A 19 34.09 -45.22 -95.58
C ALA A 19 34.37 -45.44 -97.08
N ASP A 20 34.18 -46.67 -97.57
CA ASP A 20 34.41 -47.01 -98.99
C ASP A 20 33.46 -46.24 -99.93
N PHE A 21 32.22 -46.03 -99.52
CA PHE A 21 31.25 -45.23 -100.29
C PHE A 21 31.67 -43.75 -100.42
N ILE A 22 32.16 -43.14 -99.34
CA ILE A 22 32.66 -41.75 -99.35
C ILE A 22 33.89 -41.64 -100.25
N LEU A 23 34.80 -42.62 -100.18
CA LEU A 23 35.98 -42.65 -101.04
C LEU A 23 35.60 -42.70 -102.52
N GLN A 24 34.67 -43.57 -102.91
CA GLN A 24 34.21 -43.66 -104.31
C GLN A 24 33.59 -42.36 -104.82
N GLN A 25 32.84 -41.64 -103.97
CA GLN A 25 32.18 -40.39 -104.38
C GLN A 25 33.15 -39.22 -104.60
N PHE A 26 34.28 -39.17 -103.88
CA PHE A 26 35.21 -38.04 -103.93
C PHE A 26 36.54 -38.31 -104.66
N GLN A 27 36.87 -39.58 -104.95
CA GLN A 27 38.14 -39.95 -105.57
C GLN A 27 38.33 -39.32 -106.96
N ASP A 28 37.27 -39.24 -107.78
CA ASP A 28 37.36 -38.68 -109.13
C ASP A 28 37.63 -37.18 -109.13
N TYR A 29 37.07 -36.44 -108.17
CA TYR A 29 37.37 -35.01 -108.02
C TYR A 29 38.83 -34.76 -107.65
N PHE A 30 39.43 -35.66 -106.89
CA PHE A 30 40.83 -35.56 -106.49
C PHE A 30 41.78 -35.73 -107.68
N LYS A 31 41.49 -36.69 -108.57
CA LYS A 31 42.24 -36.87 -109.83
C LYS A 31 42.11 -35.65 -110.74
N ILE A 32 40.88 -35.16 -110.93
CA ILE A 32 40.60 -33.99 -111.76
C ILE A 32 41.35 -32.76 -111.23
N ALA A 33 41.41 -32.56 -109.92
CA ALA A 33 42.13 -31.45 -109.31
C ALA A 33 43.65 -31.55 -109.58
N GLY A 34 44.25 -32.74 -109.43
CA GLY A 34 45.68 -32.95 -109.71
C GLY A 34 46.04 -32.72 -111.19
N GLU A 35 45.21 -33.18 -112.12
CA GLU A 35 45.42 -32.93 -113.55
C GLU A 35 45.33 -31.45 -113.91
N TRP A 36 44.37 -30.74 -113.34
CA TRP A 36 44.19 -29.31 -113.59
C TRP A 36 45.22 -28.44 -112.86
N GLU A 37 45.80 -28.91 -111.75
CA GLU A 37 46.91 -28.21 -111.10
C GLU A 37 48.12 -28.11 -112.05
N LEU A 38 48.46 -29.21 -112.74
CA LEU A 38 49.56 -29.23 -113.71
C LEU A 38 49.24 -28.34 -114.92
N LYS A 39 48.03 -28.46 -115.49
CA LYS A 39 47.58 -27.66 -116.64
C LYS A 39 47.50 -26.16 -116.30
N ALA A 40 47.06 -25.81 -115.10
CA ALA A 40 46.99 -24.42 -114.66
C ALA A 40 48.38 -23.82 -114.50
N LYS A 41 49.35 -24.56 -113.94
CA LYS A 41 50.75 -24.11 -113.79
C LYS A 41 51.46 -23.89 -115.13
N SER A 42 51.03 -24.57 -116.19
CA SER A 42 51.57 -24.36 -117.53
C SER A 42 51.03 -23.11 -118.26
N ILE A 43 49.92 -22.53 -117.81
CA ILE A 43 49.34 -21.33 -118.43
C ILE A 43 49.95 -20.10 -117.75
N VAL A 44 50.86 -19.42 -118.46
CA VAL A 44 51.49 -18.18 -117.99
C VAL A 44 51.21 -17.08 -119.01
N VAL A 45 50.35 -16.13 -118.65
CA VAL A 45 50.01 -14.98 -119.50
C VAL A 45 50.94 -13.83 -119.14
N THR A 46 51.77 -13.39 -120.10
CA THR A 46 52.75 -12.31 -119.93
C THR A 46 52.39 -11.04 -120.71
N ASP A 47 51.53 -11.13 -121.73
CA ASP A 47 51.17 -10.02 -122.61
C ASP A 47 49.68 -10.05 -123.01
N GLU A 48 49.09 -8.88 -123.26
CA GLU A 48 47.65 -8.71 -123.57
C GLU A 48 47.23 -9.35 -124.91
N SER A 49 48.17 -9.62 -125.82
CA SER A 49 47.89 -10.28 -127.10
C SER A 49 47.64 -11.79 -126.99
N GLN A 50 47.96 -12.42 -125.86
CA GLN A 50 47.83 -13.86 -125.59
C GLN A 50 46.38 -14.29 -125.27
N THR A 51 45.47 -13.96 -126.18
CA THR A 51 44.01 -14.19 -126.05
C THR A 51 43.62 -15.66 -125.86
N THR A 52 44.37 -16.61 -126.43
CA THR A 52 44.11 -18.05 -126.31
C THR A 52 44.38 -18.58 -124.90
N ASP A 53 45.46 -18.13 -124.27
CA ASP A 53 45.86 -18.56 -122.93
C ASP A 53 44.93 -18.00 -121.86
N MET A 54 44.47 -16.75 -122.05
CA MET A 54 43.43 -16.14 -121.22
C MET A 54 42.09 -16.87 -121.31
N GLU A 55 41.69 -17.32 -122.52
CA GLU A 55 40.47 -18.10 -122.70
C GLU A 55 40.60 -19.51 -122.09
N MET A 56 41.74 -20.19 -122.26
CA MET A 56 42.00 -21.47 -121.60
C MET A 56 41.98 -21.36 -120.07
N ALA A 57 42.55 -20.29 -119.51
CA ALA A 57 42.48 -20.00 -118.08
C ALA A 57 41.04 -19.75 -117.62
N ARG A 58 40.24 -19.02 -118.41
CA ARG A 58 38.82 -18.78 -118.13
C ARG A 58 38.00 -20.06 -118.13
N VAL A 59 38.16 -20.90 -119.15
CA VAL A 59 37.48 -22.20 -119.28
C VAL A 59 37.88 -23.12 -118.13
N GLY A 60 39.18 -23.23 -117.84
CA GLY A 60 39.68 -24.01 -116.71
C GLY A 60 39.12 -23.55 -115.36
N ARG A 61 39.07 -22.23 -115.11
CA ARG A 61 38.47 -21.66 -113.90
C ARG A 61 36.97 -21.99 -113.80
N LEU A 62 36.22 -21.87 -114.89
CA LEU A 62 34.79 -22.16 -114.89
C LEU A 62 34.52 -23.65 -114.66
N PHE A 63 35.31 -24.53 -115.27
CA PHE A 63 35.23 -25.97 -115.06
C PHE A 63 35.55 -26.34 -113.60
N LEU A 64 36.64 -25.83 -113.02
CA LEU A 64 36.97 -26.06 -111.60
C LEU A 64 35.90 -25.49 -110.66
N LYS A 65 35.31 -24.34 -110.99
CA LYS A 65 34.18 -23.76 -110.23
C LYS A 65 32.96 -24.70 -110.26
N GLU A 66 32.64 -25.29 -111.41
CA GLU A 66 31.55 -26.27 -111.54
C GLU A 66 31.82 -27.49 -110.67
N LYS A 67 33.02 -28.08 -110.76
CA LYS A 67 33.40 -29.24 -109.94
C LYS A 67 33.39 -28.93 -108.44
N ARG A 68 33.84 -27.74 -108.03
CA ARG A 68 33.72 -27.27 -106.64
C ARG A 68 32.27 -27.23 -106.16
N VAL A 69 31.35 -26.72 -106.98
CA VAL A 69 29.92 -26.70 -106.65
C VAL A 69 29.35 -28.11 -106.56
N ALA A 70 29.76 -29.03 -107.42
CA ALA A 70 29.34 -30.43 -107.38
C ALA A 70 29.80 -31.14 -106.08
N ILE A 71 31.06 -30.92 -105.65
CA ILE A 71 31.59 -31.43 -104.37
C ILE A 71 30.74 -30.93 -103.20
N GLU A 72 30.39 -29.64 -103.16
CA GLU A 72 29.56 -29.09 -102.10
C GLU A 72 28.13 -29.67 -102.08
N LYS A 73 27.55 -29.95 -103.25
CA LYS A 73 26.26 -30.64 -103.35
C LYS A 73 26.35 -32.07 -102.82
N ALA A 74 27.38 -32.83 -103.22
CA ALA A 74 27.62 -34.19 -102.73
C ALA A 74 27.81 -34.22 -101.20
N ARG A 75 28.63 -33.31 -100.66
CA ARG A 75 28.81 -33.16 -99.20
C ARG A 75 27.49 -32.90 -98.47
N LYS A 76 26.66 -31.97 -98.98
CA LYS A 76 25.37 -31.63 -98.37
C LYS A 76 24.40 -32.81 -98.38
N SER A 77 24.32 -33.53 -99.51
CA SER A 77 23.46 -34.71 -99.65
C SER A 77 23.83 -35.82 -98.66
N LEU A 78 25.13 -36.14 -98.54
CA LEU A 78 25.62 -37.15 -97.59
C LEU A 78 25.36 -36.75 -96.13
N LYS A 79 25.54 -35.47 -95.79
CA LYS A 79 25.28 -34.95 -94.44
C LYS A 79 23.79 -34.95 -94.10
N GLU A 80 22.92 -34.68 -95.06
CA GLU A 80 21.48 -34.66 -94.85
C GLU A 80 20.94 -36.03 -94.44
N GLN A 81 21.45 -37.10 -95.04
CA GLN A 81 21.07 -38.47 -94.66
C GLN A 81 21.44 -38.78 -93.21
N ALA A 82 22.67 -38.47 -92.79
CA ALA A 82 23.09 -38.66 -91.39
C ALA A 82 22.28 -37.82 -90.40
N LEU A 83 21.90 -36.59 -90.78
CA LEU A 83 21.02 -35.74 -89.97
C LEU A 83 19.59 -36.30 -89.88
N ARG A 84 19.06 -36.89 -90.96
CA ARG A 84 17.75 -37.55 -90.93
C ARG A 84 17.78 -38.82 -90.08
N GLU A 85 18.84 -39.62 -90.19
CA GLU A 85 19.07 -40.82 -89.35
C GLU A 85 19.12 -40.43 -87.87
N GLY A 86 19.92 -39.41 -87.50
CA GLY A 86 19.97 -38.90 -86.11
C GLY A 86 18.61 -38.42 -85.60
N LYS A 87 17.89 -37.60 -86.40
CA LYS A 87 16.54 -37.14 -86.04
C LYS A 87 15.53 -38.27 -85.89
N ALA A 88 15.64 -39.33 -86.67
CA ALA A 88 14.78 -40.50 -86.55
C ALA A 88 15.05 -41.26 -85.24
N ILE A 89 16.32 -41.44 -84.87
CA ILE A 89 16.71 -42.07 -83.60
C ILE A 89 16.22 -41.22 -82.41
N ASP A 90 16.44 -39.91 -82.45
CA ASP A 90 15.97 -38.98 -81.41
C ASP A 90 14.44 -39.00 -81.32
N GLY A 91 13.75 -39.04 -82.46
CA GLY A 91 12.30 -39.18 -82.53
C GLY A 91 11.81 -40.46 -81.84
N ILE A 92 12.42 -41.60 -82.16
CA ILE A 92 12.08 -42.90 -81.55
C ILE A 92 12.36 -42.86 -80.05
N ALA A 93 13.51 -42.34 -79.62
CA ALA A 93 13.87 -42.22 -78.21
C ALA A 93 12.86 -41.36 -77.43
N ASN A 94 12.43 -40.23 -78.00
CA ASN A 94 11.44 -39.35 -77.38
C ASN A 94 10.07 -40.01 -77.26
N VAL A 95 9.62 -40.73 -78.29
CA VAL A 95 8.36 -41.50 -78.25
C VAL A 95 8.41 -42.56 -77.17
N LEU A 96 9.50 -43.34 -77.11
CA LEU A 96 9.67 -44.37 -76.08
C LEU A 96 9.70 -43.76 -74.67
N LYS A 97 10.41 -42.64 -74.49
CA LYS A 97 10.46 -41.93 -73.22
C LYS A 97 9.08 -41.42 -72.79
N ALA A 98 8.31 -40.85 -73.71
CA ALA A 98 6.96 -40.36 -73.43
C ALA A 98 5.98 -41.47 -73.03
N LEU A 99 6.21 -42.71 -73.49
CA LEU A 99 5.42 -43.88 -73.08
C LEU A 99 5.88 -44.44 -71.72
N ILE A 100 7.19 -44.50 -71.49
CA ILE A 100 7.77 -45.12 -70.29
C ILE A 100 7.54 -44.26 -69.04
N VAL A 101 7.74 -42.94 -69.12
CA VAL A 101 7.70 -42.06 -67.93
C VAL A 101 6.36 -42.13 -67.17
N PRO A 102 5.18 -42.00 -67.81
CA PRO A 102 3.90 -42.15 -67.09
C PRO A 102 3.69 -43.53 -66.46
N ILE A 103 4.27 -44.59 -67.05
CA ILE A 103 4.19 -45.95 -66.51
C ILE A 103 5.07 -46.06 -65.26
N GLU A 104 6.29 -45.52 -65.30
CA GLU A 104 7.18 -45.45 -64.14
C GLU A 104 6.54 -44.65 -63.00
N GLU A 105 5.95 -43.49 -63.28
CA GLU A 105 5.24 -42.68 -62.28
C GLU A 105 4.05 -43.41 -61.66
N TYR A 106 3.31 -44.20 -62.46
CA TYR A 106 2.23 -45.02 -61.94
C TYR A 106 2.76 -46.12 -61.02
N LEU A 107 3.81 -46.84 -61.45
CA LEU A 107 4.42 -47.92 -60.69
C LEU A 107 5.04 -47.41 -59.38
N ASP A 108 5.71 -46.26 -59.41
CA ASP A 108 6.26 -45.58 -58.24
C ASP A 108 5.17 -45.24 -57.21
N LYS A 109 4.01 -44.76 -57.66
CA LYS A 109 2.84 -44.53 -56.79
C LYS A 109 2.30 -45.83 -56.20
N GLN A 110 2.32 -46.94 -56.95
CA GLN A 110 1.90 -48.24 -56.43
C GLN A 110 2.89 -48.80 -55.41
N GLU A 111 4.19 -48.66 -55.67
CA GLU A 111 5.26 -49.07 -54.75
C GLU A 111 5.15 -48.33 -53.41
N HIS A 112 5.01 -47.01 -53.47
CA HIS A 112 4.92 -46.16 -52.29
C HIS A 112 3.49 -46.02 -51.74
N PHE A 113 2.52 -46.82 -52.21
CA PHE A 113 1.11 -46.67 -51.83
C PHE A 113 0.89 -46.79 -50.31
N ALA A 114 1.53 -47.78 -49.68
CA ALA A 114 1.42 -47.99 -48.24
C ALA A 114 2.01 -46.81 -47.43
N GLU A 115 3.15 -46.28 -47.88
CA GLU A 115 3.79 -45.13 -47.24
C GLU A 115 2.98 -43.84 -47.43
N ASN A 116 2.46 -43.61 -48.64
CA ASN A 116 1.63 -42.46 -48.96
C ASN A 116 0.34 -42.50 -48.14
N LYS A 117 -0.30 -43.67 -48.05
CA LYS A 117 -1.49 -43.85 -47.21
C LYS A 117 -1.18 -43.62 -45.73
N ALA A 118 -0.06 -44.13 -45.22
CA ALA A 118 0.34 -43.90 -43.83
C ALA A 118 0.60 -42.41 -43.55
N LYS A 119 1.23 -41.69 -44.48
CA LYS A 119 1.43 -40.23 -44.40
C LYS A 119 0.10 -39.48 -44.40
N GLU A 120 -0.83 -39.83 -45.30
CA GLU A 120 -2.17 -39.22 -45.34
C GLU A 120 -2.98 -39.49 -44.06
N GLU A 121 -2.90 -40.70 -43.51
CA GLU A 121 -3.57 -41.02 -42.24
C GLU A 121 -2.95 -40.27 -41.05
N ALA A 122 -1.61 -40.16 -41.00
CA ALA A 122 -0.92 -39.38 -39.98
C ALA A 122 -1.25 -37.88 -40.08
N GLU A 123 -1.30 -37.34 -41.30
CA GLU A 123 -1.69 -35.96 -41.57
C GLU A 123 -3.13 -35.70 -41.13
N ARG A 124 -4.06 -36.59 -41.49
CA ARG A 124 -5.47 -36.51 -41.09
C ARG A 124 -5.63 -36.53 -39.57
N LYS A 125 -4.90 -37.41 -38.87
CA LYS A 125 -4.91 -37.44 -37.40
C LYS A 125 -4.36 -36.15 -36.80
N ARG A 126 -3.28 -35.60 -37.35
CA ARG A 126 -2.72 -34.32 -36.90
C ARG A 126 -3.73 -33.18 -37.07
N ILE A 127 -4.39 -33.10 -38.21
CA ILE A 127 -5.44 -32.09 -38.49
C ILE A 127 -6.62 -32.26 -37.52
N GLU A 128 -7.07 -33.50 -37.26
CA GLU A 128 -8.17 -33.77 -36.33
C GLU A 128 -7.80 -33.40 -34.87
N GLU A 129 -6.57 -33.69 -34.45
CA GLU A 129 -6.06 -33.28 -33.14
C GLU A 129 -5.95 -31.76 -33.01
N GLU A 130 -5.46 -31.08 -34.05
CA GLU A 130 -5.38 -29.62 -34.11
C GLU A 130 -6.77 -28.97 -34.04
N GLN A 131 -7.74 -29.51 -34.78
CA GLN A 131 -9.14 -29.05 -34.74
C GLN A 131 -9.75 -29.23 -33.34
N LYS A 132 -9.57 -30.39 -32.70
CA LYS A 132 -10.06 -30.63 -31.33
C LYS A 132 -9.42 -29.68 -30.31
N ALA A 133 -8.12 -29.43 -30.44
CA ALA A 133 -7.40 -28.50 -29.56
C ALA A 133 -7.91 -27.05 -29.76
N GLU A 134 -8.17 -26.65 -30.99
CA GLU A 134 -8.71 -25.34 -31.32
C GLU A 134 -10.16 -25.17 -30.82
N GLU A 135 -11.01 -26.19 -31.01
CA GLU A 135 -12.38 -26.20 -30.49
C GLU A 135 -12.41 -26.06 -28.96
N GLU A 136 -11.54 -26.79 -28.26
CA GLU A 136 -11.41 -26.67 -26.80
C GLU A 136 -10.89 -25.30 -26.39
N ARG A 137 -9.92 -24.72 -27.12
CA ARG A 137 -9.44 -23.35 -26.88
C ARG A 137 -10.56 -22.32 -27.00
N ILE A 138 -11.34 -22.37 -28.09
CA ILE A 138 -12.48 -21.47 -28.33
C ILE A 138 -13.54 -21.67 -27.23
N ARG A 139 -13.78 -22.90 -26.80
CA ARG A 139 -14.71 -23.20 -25.71
C ARG A 139 -14.26 -22.58 -24.39
N GLN A 140 -12.98 -22.74 -24.03
CA GLN A 140 -12.41 -22.16 -22.82
C GLN A 140 -12.45 -20.63 -22.87
N GLU A 141 -12.12 -20.03 -24.01
CA GLU A 141 -12.19 -18.58 -24.19
C GLU A 141 -13.63 -18.05 -24.00
N LYS A 142 -14.63 -18.74 -24.56
CA LYS A 142 -16.05 -18.42 -24.34
C LYS A 142 -16.44 -18.52 -22.87
N ILE A 143 -15.99 -19.56 -22.17
CA ILE A 143 -16.22 -19.72 -20.73
C ILE A 143 -15.61 -18.54 -19.96
N ILE A 144 -14.38 -18.14 -20.28
CA ILE A 144 -13.70 -17.01 -19.64
C ILE A 144 -14.42 -15.69 -19.92
N MET A 145 -14.82 -15.44 -21.17
CA MET A 145 -15.60 -14.24 -21.52
C MET A 145 -16.91 -14.18 -20.75
N LEU A 146 -17.67 -15.29 -20.75
CA LEU A 146 -18.94 -15.39 -20.05
C LEU A 146 -18.76 -15.25 -18.53
N HIS A 147 -17.69 -15.82 -17.97
CA HIS A 147 -17.33 -15.63 -16.56
C HIS A 147 -17.12 -14.14 -16.25
N ASN A 148 -16.35 -13.43 -17.07
CA ASN A 148 -16.05 -12.02 -16.86
C ASN A 148 -17.31 -11.14 -16.97
N GLU A 149 -18.15 -11.37 -17.97
CA GLU A 149 -19.43 -10.66 -18.12
C GLU A 149 -20.33 -10.87 -16.91
N ARG A 150 -20.50 -12.13 -16.49
CA ARG A 150 -21.31 -12.50 -15.34
C ARG A 150 -20.75 -11.94 -14.03
N LYS A 151 -19.43 -11.92 -13.89
CA LYS A 151 -18.73 -11.30 -12.75
C LYS A 151 -19.07 -9.81 -12.66
N GLN A 152 -19.09 -9.08 -13.77
CA GLN A 152 -19.47 -7.65 -13.76
C GLN A 152 -20.89 -7.41 -13.23
N ILE A 153 -21.83 -8.29 -13.57
CA ILE A 153 -23.22 -8.19 -13.07
C ILE A 153 -23.28 -8.46 -11.57
N VAL A 154 -22.45 -9.36 -11.07
CA VAL A 154 -22.41 -9.80 -9.67
C VAL A 154 -21.65 -8.82 -8.77
N LEU A 155 -20.60 -8.17 -9.28
CA LEU A 155 -19.71 -7.28 -8.51
C LEU A 155 -20.45 -6.26 -7.62
N PRO A 156 -21.51 -5.56 -8.08
CA PRO A 156 -22.27 -4.61 -7.26
C PRO A 156 -23.00 -5.24 -6.06
N TYR A 157 -23.15 -6.57 -6.05
CA TYR A 157 -23.85 -7.34 -5.03
C TYR A 157 -22.92 -8.26 -4.24
N LEU A 158 -21.59 -8.15 -4.41
CA LEU A 158 -20.61 -9.06 -3.83
C LEU A 158 -20.71 -9.14 -2.29
N SER A 159 -21.05 -8.03 -1.63
CA SER A 159 -21.22 -7.99 -0.17
C SER A 159 -22.37 -8.84 0.37
N TRP A 160 -23.31 -9.24 -0.50
CA TRP A 160 -24.48 -10.07 -0.17
C TRP A 160 -24.40 -11.46 -0.79
N TRP A 161 -23.23 -11.83 -1.32
CA TRP A 161 -22.95 -13.13 -1.87
C TRP A 161 -22.26 -14.00 -0.80
N ASP A 162 -22.86 -15.15 -0.47
CA ASP A 162 -22.34 -16.06 0.56
C ASP A 162 -21.29 -17.08 0.06
N GLY A 163 -21.22 -17.33 -1.25
CA GLY A 163 -20.17 -18.14 -1.86
C GLY A 163 -18.83 -17.40 -2.07
N ASN A 164 -17.78 -18.16 -2.40
CA ASN A 164 -16.49 -17.55 -2.71
C ASN A 164 -16.38 -17.24 -4.21
N LEU A 165 -16.37 -15.95 -4.56
CA LEU A 165 -16.24 -15.48 -5.95
C LEU A 165 -14.91 -15.90 -6.59
N ALA A 166 -13.84 -16.10 -5.80
CA ALA A 166 -12.55 -16.52 -6.32
C ALA A 166 -12.53 -17.99 -6.76
N SER A 167 -13.44 -18.83 -6.24
CA SER A 167 -13.53 -20.26 -6.59
C SER A 167 -14.70 -20.60 -7.50
N ALA A 168 -15.66 -19.69 -7.71
CA ALA A 168 -16.84 -19.95 -8.53
C ALA A 168 -16.58 -19.63 -10.01
N ASN A 169 -16.56 -20.64 -10.89
CA ASN A 169 -16.51 -20.40 -12.33
C ASN A 169 -17.90 -20.03 -12.88
N LEU A 170 -18.22 -18.73 -12.87
CA LEU A 170 -19.48 -18.22 -13.41
C LEU A 170 -19.70 -18.51 -14.90
N GLY A 171 -18.65 -18.83 -15.67
CA GLY A 171 -18.76 -19.12 -17.10
C GLY A 171 -19.28 -20.53 -17.41
N GLU A 172 -19.15 -21.47 -16.47
CA GLU A 172 -19.63 -22.85 -16.64
C GLU A 172 -21.07 -23.07 -16.16
N LEU A 173 -21.62 -22.11 -15.41
CA LEU A 173 -22.98 -22.20 -14.90
C LEU A 173 -24.00 -22.15 -16.05
N SER A 174 -25.11 -22.88 -15.89
CA SER A 174 -26.26 -22.70 -16.78
C SER A 174 -26.80 -21.26 -16.66
N GLU A 175 -27.48 -20.79 -17.72
CA GLU A 175 -28.12 -19.47 -17.65
C GLU A 175 -29.16 -19.37 -16.53
N GLU A 176 -29.86 -20.47 -16.26
CA GLU A 176 -30.91 -20.54 -15.24
C GLU A 176 -30.31 -20.42 -13.84
N ASP A 177 -29.24 -21.17 -13.56
CA ASP A 177 -28.52 -21.09 -12.28
C ASP A 177 -27.96 -19.69 -12.05
N PHE A 178 -27.37 -19.09 -13.08
CA PHE A 178 -26.86 -17.73 -12.98
C PHE A 178 -27.97 -16.71 -12.70
N LYS A 179 -29.11 -16.81 -13.38
CA LYS A 179 -30.28 -15.93 -13.14
C LYS A 179 -30.81 -16.10 -11.72
N ASN A 180 -30.89 -17.33 -11.23
CA ASN A 180 -31.33 -17.62 -9.87
C ASN A 180 -30.41 -16.97 -8.83
N ILE A 181 -29.09 -17.10 -8.99
CA ILE A 181 -28.10 -16.44 -8.13
C ILE A 181 -28.26 -14.91 -8.16
N VAL A 182 -28.29 -14.31 -9.34
CA VAL A 182 -28.45 -12.85 -9.47
C VAL A 182 -29.76 -12.36 -8.85
N SER A 183 -30.83 -13.13 -8.99
CA SER A 183 -32.13 -12.78 -8.39
C SER A 183 -32.08 -12.83 -6.87
N GLY A 184 -31.46 -13.85 -6.28
CA GLY A 184 -31.27 -13.96 -4.83
C GLY A 184 -30.43 -12.81 -4.27
N LEU A 185 -29.33 -12.45 -4.95
CA LEU A 185 -28.48 -11.32 -4.54
C LEU A 185 -29.22 -9.98 -4.56
N LYS A 186 -30.06 -9.76 -5.57
CA LYS A 186 -30.90 -8.56 -5.66
C LYS A 186 -31.88 -8.48 -4.49
N LEU A 187 -32.54 -9.59 -4.17
CA LEU A 187 -33.46 -9.67 -3.03
C LEU A 187 -32.72 -9.41 -1.70
N ASN A 188 -31.57 -10.05 -1.48
CA ASN A 188 -30.77 -9.84 -0.27
C ASN A 188 -30.33 -8.38 -0.09
N LYS A 189 -29.92 -7.72 -1.19
CA LYS A 189 -29.58 -6.30 -1.17
C LYS A 189 -30.80 -5.44 -0.84
N GLU A 190 -31.94 -5.71 -1.47
CA GLU A 190 -33.17 -4.95 -1.24
C GLU A 190 -33.63 -5.07 0.22
N GLU A 191 -33.57 -6.27 0.81
CA GLU A 191 -33.86 -6.49 2.23
C GLU A 191 -32.88 -5.75 3.15
N TYR A 192 -31.60 -5.73 2.81
CA TYR A 192 -30.60 -4.99 3.56
C TYR A 192 -30.85 -3.48 3.50
N ASP A 193 -31.12 -2.93 2.30
CA ASP A 193 -31.38 -1.51 2.11
C ASP A 193 -32.63 -1.06 2.89
N LYS A 194 -33.69 -1.87 2.90
CA LYS A 194 -34.88 -1.65 3.73
C LYS A 194 -34.55 -1.61 5.23
N LYS A 195 -33.80 -2.58 5.74
CA LYS A 195 -33.36 -2.59 7.15
C LYS A 195 -32.48 -1.39 7.49
N GLN A 196 -31.58 -0.98 6.61
CA GLN A 196 -30.75 0.22 6.82
C GLN A 196 -31.59 1.50 6.86
N GLU A 197 -32.65 1.59 6.06
CA GLU A 197 -33.60 2.70 6.10
C GLU A 197 -34.41 2.72 7.39
N GLU A 198 -34.92 1.57 7.85
CA GLU A 198 -35.60 1.44 9.15
C GLU A 198 -34.69 1.86 10.31
N ILE A 199 -33.43 1.41 10.32
CA ILE A 199 -32.44 1.78 11.33
C ILE A 199 -32.15 3.29 11.29
N ARG A 200 -32.03 3.89 10.10
CA ARG A 200 -31.84 5.36 9.95
C ARG A 200 -33.02 6.13 10.55
N PHE A 201 -34.24 5.71 10.23
CA PHE A 201 -35.45 6.33 10.74
C PHE A 201 -35.59 6.18 12.26
N GLU A 202 -35.26 5.01 12.82
CA GLU A 202 -35.26 4.77 14.25
C GLU A 202 -34.17 5.60 14.97
N ASN A 203 -32.96 5.66 14.43
CA ASN A 203 -31.89 6.50 14.96
C ASN A 203 -32.23 7.99 14.94
N GLU A 204 -32.93 8.45 13.89
CA GLU A 204 -33.41 9.82 13.80
C GLU A 204 -34.48 10.12 14.87
N LYS A 205 -35.43 9.21 15.09
CA LYS A 205 -36.40 9.31 16.19
C LYS A 205 -35.71 9.36 17.55
N LEU A 206 -34.75 8.47 17.80
CA LEU A 206 -33.98 8.44 19.06
C LEU A 206 -33.17 9.71 19.27
N LYS A 207 -32.65 10.33 18.20
CA LYS A 207 -31.96 11.62 18.29
C LYS A 207 -32.92 12.72 18.71
N ILE A 208 -34.09 12.81 18.08
CA ILE A 208 -35.13 13.79 18.44
C ILE A 208 -35.59 13.57 19.88
N GLU A 209 -35.76 12.32 20.31
CA GLU A 209 -36.14 11.98 21.69
C GLU A 209 -35.06 12.39 22.69
N LYS A 210 -33.79 12.11 22.40
CA LYS A 210 -32.65 12.56 23.22
C LYS A 210 -32.56 14.07 23.31
N GLU A 211 -32.75 14.79 22.20
CA GLU A 211 -32.75 16.26 22.20
C GLU A 211 -33.90 16.82 23.04
N LYS A 212 -35.10 16.22 22.97
CA LYS A 212 -36.23 16.60 23.84
C LYS A 212 -35.93 16.33 25.31
N ALA A 213 -35.38 15.16 25.64
CA ALA A 213 -35.01 14.81 27.01
C ALA A 213 -33.89 15.71 27.56
N GLU A 214 -32.92 16.10 26.73
CA GLU A 214 -31.87 17.05 27.12
C GLU A 214 -32.43 18.46 27.34
N LEU A 215 -33.35 18.91 26.48
CA LEU A 215 -34.04 20.19 26.66
C LEU A 215 -34.87 20.19 27.95
N GLU A 216 -35.56 19.09 28.26
CA GLU A 216 -36.31 18.91 29.49
C GLU A 216 -35.40 18.88 30.72
N ARG A 217 -34.27 18.16 30.68
CA ARG A 217 -33.24 18.21 31.72
C ARG A 217 -32.69 19.62 31.93
N LYS A 218 -32.40 20.36 30.87
CA LYS A 218 -31.92 21.76 30.98
C LYS A 218 -32.97 22.67 31.60
N LYS A 219 -34.25 22.49 31.25
CA LYS A 219 -35.36 23.22 31.89
C LYS A 219 -35.45 22.91 33.39
N LEU A 220 -35.34 21.63 33.75
CA LEU A 220 -35.37 21.20 35.15
C LEU A 220 -34.14 21.66 35.94
N GLU A 221 -32.94 21.63 35.36
CA GLU A 221 -31.71 22.14 35.98
C GLU A 221 -31.78 23.67 36.17
N GLU A 222 -32.32 24.41 35.21
CA GLU A 222 -32.54 25.85 35.31
C GLU A 222 -33.58 26.20 36.39
N GLU A 223 -34.66 25.44 36.49
CA GLU A 223 -35.68 25.58 37.53
C GLU A 223 -35.10 25.30 38.92
N ASN A 224 -34.37 24.18 39.07
CA ASN A 224 -33.64 23.84 40.29
C ASN A 224 -32.58 24.90 40.65
N ARG A 225 -31.91 25.52 39.67
CA ARG A 225 -30.95 26.60 39.92
C ARG A 225 -31.65 27.84 40.48
N LYS A 226 -32.77 28.25 39.86
CA LYS A 226 -33.58 29.38 40.35
C LYS A 226 -34.13 29.12 41.75
N GLU A 227 -34.53 27.89 42.06
CA GLU A 227 -34.99 27.51 43.39
C GLU A 227 -33.85 27.56 44.43
N ARG A 228 -32.66 27.06 44.08
CA ARG A 228 -31.47 27.16 44.94
C ARG A 228 -31.06 28.61 45.18
N GLU A 229 -31.08 29.46 44.15
CA GLU A 229 -30.79 30.89 44.27
C GLU A 229 -31.81 31.57 45.20
N LYS A 230 -33.10 31.27 45.08
CA LYS A 230 -34.14 31.77 46.01
C LYS A 230 -33.85 31.33 47.45
N LEU A 231 -33.59 30.05 47.67
CA LEU A 231 -33.26 29.53 49.00
C LEU A 231 -31.97 30.14 49.57
N GLU A 232 -30.97 30.42 48.73
CA GLU A 232 -29.72 31.06 49.17
C GLU A 232 -29.93 32.55 49.50
N THR A 233 -30.74 33.28 48.72
CA THR A 233 -31.12 34.66 49.06
C THR A 233 -31.94 34.72 50.34
N GLU A 234 -32.86 33.77 50.55
CA GLU A 234 -33.65 33.68 51.77
C GLU A 234 -32.78 33.34 52.98
N LYS A 235 -31.83 32.41 52.84
CA LYS A 235 -30.81 32.13 53.86
C LYS A 235 -29.96 33.34 54.18
N LYS A 236 -29.48 34.09 53.18
CA LYS A 236 -28.70 35.32 53.39
C LYS A 236 -29.52 36.40 54.12
N VAL A 237 -30.80 36.54 53.80
CA VAL A 237 -31.71 37.46 54.53
C VAL A 237 -31.90 37.02 55.99
N ILE A 238 -32.03 35.72 56.25
CA ILE A 238 -32.14 35.17 57.61
C ILE A 238 -30.82 35.33 58.39
N GLU A 239 -29.68 35.03 57.76
CA GLU A 239 -28.34 35.18 58.36
C GLU A 239 -28.00 36.65 58.63
N ASP A 240 -28.31 37.57 57.71
CA ASP A 240 -28.12 39.00 57.92
C ASP A 240 -29.01 39.55 59.04
N LYS A 241 -30.24 39.02 59.17
CA LYS A 241 -31.12 39.36 60.29
C LYS A 241 -30.57 38.82 61.61
N ALA A 242 -30.14 37.57 61.65
CA ALA A 242 -29.52 36.97 62.84
C ALA A 242 -28.21 37.66 63.24
N ARG A 243 -27.41 38.12 62.28
CA ARG A 243 -26.19 38.91 62.54
C ARG A 243 -26.51 40.28 63.13
N LYS A 244 -27.50 40.99 62.58
CA LYS A 244 -27.95 42.28 63.12
C LYS A 244 -28.52 42.14 64.53
N ASP A 245 -29.34 41.11 64.77
CA ASP A 245 -29.90 40.82 66.10
C ASP A 245 -28.79 40.48 67.11
N LYS A 246 -27.72 39.78 66.68
CA LYS A 246 -26.55 39.47 67.52
C LYS A 246 -25.66 40.69 67.80
N GLU A 247 -25.48 41.58 66.83
CA GLU A 247 -24.73 42.83 66.99
C GLU A 247 -25.48 43.84 67.88
N GLU A 248 -26.81 43.86 67.85
CA GLU A 248 -27.62 44.64 68.79
C GLU A 248 -27.58 44.05 70.20
N ALA A 249 -27.68 42.72 70.34
CA ALA A 249 -27.53 42.05 71.64
C ALA A 249 -26.12 42.27 72.25
N GLU A 250 -25.05 42.25 71.45
CA GLU A 250 -23.70 42.55 71.93
C GLU A 250 -23.49 44.01 72.32
N ARG A 251 -24.11 44.96 71.59
CA ARG A 251 -24.11 46.38 72.01
C ARG A 251 -24.82 46.59 73.33
N PHE A 252 -25.99 45.97 73.49
CA PHE A 252 -26.75 46.05 74.75
C PHE A 252 -25.97 45.43 75.92
N ALA A 253 -25.31 44.30 75.70
CA ALA A 253 -24.49 43.64 76.72
C ALA A 253 -23.20 44.42 77.08
N ARG A 254 -22.61 45.18 76.15
CA ARG A 254 -21.48 46.08 76.44
C ARG A 254 -21.90 47.29 77.25
N GLU A 255 -23.03 47.92 76.89
CA GLU A 255 -23.57 49.07 77.63
C GLU A 255 -24.00 48.67 79.06
N GLU A 256 -24.53 47.46 79.23
CA GLU A 256 -24.90 46.94 80.55
C GLU A 256 -23.66 46.59 81.40
N LYS A 257 -22.60 46.04 80.78
CA LYS A 257 -21.32 45.78 81.46
C LYS A 257 -20.60 47.06 81.86
N GLU A 258 -20.61 48.11 81.03
CA GLU A 258 -20.03 49.41 81.39
C GLU A 258 -20.78 50.08 82.55
N LYS A 259 -22.12 49.96 82.59
CA LYS A 259 -22.92 50.44 83.72
C LYS A 259 -22.60 49.68 85.01
N GLN A 260 -22.46 48.36 84.94
CA GLN A 260 -22.10 47.53 86.10
C GLN A 260 -20.65 47.77 86.58
N GLU A 261 -19.69 48.03 85.68
CA GLU A 261 -18.32 48.40 86.05
C GLU A 261 -18.23 49.81 86.65
N ALA A 262 -18.99 50.78 86.12
CA ALA A 262 -19.08 52.11 86.70
C ALA A 262 -19.70 52.08 88.11
N GLU A 263 -20.72 51.24 88.33
CA GLU A 263 -21.33 51.04 89.65
C GLU A 263 -20.38 50.33 90.63
N LYS A 264 -19.63 49.31 90.18
CA LYS A 264 -18.61 48.65 91.00
C LYS A 264 -17.46 49.59 91.41
N ARG A 265 -17.01 50.47 90.51
CA ARG A 265 -15.99 51.49 90.84
C ARG A 265 -16.51 52.51 91.85
N ALA A 266 -17.77 52.91 91.75
CA ALA A 266 -18.40 53.79 92.73
C ALA A 266 -18.58 53.13 94.12
N ILE A 267 -18.76 51.81 94.17
CA ILE A 267 -18.85 51.04 95.41
C ILE A 267 -17.45 50.79 96.02
N GLU A 268 -16.44 50.47 95.22
CA GLU A 268 -15.05 50.30 95.68
C GLU A 268 -14.43 51.59 96.22
N GLU A 269 -14.75 52.74 95.62
CA GLU A 269 -14.25 54.03 96.10
C GLU A 269 -14.91 54.46 97.42
N LYS A 270 -16.21 54.15 97.60
CA LYS A 270 -16.89 54.31 98.90
C LYS A 270 -16.33 53.36 99.96
N ALA A 271 -16.04 52.11 99.59
CA ALA A 271 -15.43 51.13 100.50
C ALA A 271 -14.01 51.52 100.94
N ARG A 272 -13.19 52.11 100.04
CA ARG A 272 -11.86 52.63 100.41
C ARG A 272 -11.92 53.79 101.39
N GLN A 273 -12.85 54.73 101.21
CA GLN A 273 -13.04 55.85 102.13
C GLN A 273 -13.57 55.41 103.51
N GLU A 274 -14.27 54.28 103.58
CA GLU A 274 -14.80 53.73 104.83
C GLU A 274 -13.75 52.89 105.59
N ILE A 275 -12.88 52.17 104.87
CA ILE A 275 -11.72 51.47 105.44
C ILE A 275 -10.68 52.47 106.00
N GLU A 276 -10.48 53.60 105.34
CA GLU A 276 -9.57 54.66 105.82
C GLU A 276 -10.10 55.35 107.10
N LYS A 277 -11.42 55.56 107.19
CA LYS A 277 -12.07 56.06 108.41
C LYS A 277 -12.02 55.06 109.58
N GLN A 278 -12.12 53.75 109.29
CA GLN A 278 -12.00 52.71 110.31
C GLN A 278 -10.53 52.51 110.76
N ALA A 279 -9.55 52.65 109.87
CA ALA A 279 -8.14 52.62 110.22
C ALA A 279 -7.73 53.81 111.12
N ALA A 280 -8.23 55.02 110.83
CA ALA A 280 -8.03 56.19 111.68
C ALA A 280 -8.68 56.06 113.07
N ALA A 281 -9.84 55.40 113.18
CA ALA A 281 -10.51 55.14 114.45
C ALA A 281 -9.74 54.12 115.32
N ILE A 282 -9.18 53.07 114.72
CA ILE A 282 -8.37 52.05 115.41
C ILE A 282 -7.04 52.63 115.92
N GLU A 283 -6.47 53.62 115.22
CA GLU A 283 -5.22 54.27 115.62
C GLU A 283 -5.42 55.28 116.78
N ILE A 284 -6.59 55.92 116.83
CA ILE A 284 -7.04 56.73 117.98
C ILE A 284 -7.34 55.85 119.21
N GLU A 285 -7.82 54.61 119.01
CA GLU A 285 -8.08 53.67 120.11
C GLU A 285 -6.79 53.01 120.65
N LYS A 286 -5.84 52.68 119.77
CA LYS A 286 -4.50 52.18 120.17
C LYS A 286 -3.66 53.22 120.90
N SER A 287 -3.82 54.50 120.58
CA SER A 287 -3.15 55.61 121.30
C SER A 287 -3.77 55.87 122.68
N LYS A 288 -5.10 55.72 122.84
CA LYS A 288 -5.77 55.72 124.16
C LYS A 288 -5.38 54.51 125.02
N ALA A 289 -5.22 53.32 124.42
CA ALA A 289 -4.76 52.13 125.13
C ALA A 289 -3.29 52.23 125.59
N ARG A 290 -2.41 52.89 124.82
CA ARG A 290 -1.02 53.15 125.24
C ARG A 290 -0.90 54.14 126.38
N LEU A 291 -1.74 55.17 126.43
CA LEU A 291 -1.80 56.13 127.55
C LEU A 291 -2.33 55.47 128.84
N ALA A 292 -3.29 54.55 128.74
CA ALA A 292 -3.80 53.81 129.90
C ALA A 292 -2.78 52.83 130.53
N ILE A 293 -1.87 52.26 129.72
CA ILE A 293 -0.80 51.38 130.22
C ILE A 293 0.30 52.21 130.94
N ILE A 294 0.61 53.40 130.41
CA ILE A 294 1.58 54.33 131.05
C ILE A 294 1.02 54.88 132.37
N GLU A 295 -0.29 55.14 132.46
CA GLU A 295 -0.94 55.58 133.72
C GLU A 295 -1.09 54.46 134.76
N ALA A 296 -1.19 53.20 134.32
CA ALA A 296 -1.20 52.03 135.22
C ALA A 296 0.19 51.76 135.82
N ASP A 297 1.26 51.81 135.01
CA ASP A 297 2.64 51.65 135.48
C ASP A 297 3.08 52.79 136.42
N ALA A 298 2.63 54.02 136.17
CA ALA A 298 2.88 55.16 137.06
C ALA A 298 2.13 55.07 138.40
N ARG A 299 0.98 54.39 138.47
CA ARG A 299 0.25 54.09 139.72
C ARG A 299 0.91 52.95 140.50
N GLU A 300 1.46 51.94 139.82
CA GLU A 300 2.16 50.84 140.48
C GLU A 300 3.51 51.30 141.07
N GLN A 301 4.23 52.20 140.40
CA GLN A 301 5.45 52.81 140.97
C GLN A 301 5.16 53.67 142.20
N LYS A 302 4.08 54.48 142.20
CA LYS A 302 3.68 55.27 143.37
C LYS A 302 3.28 54.41 144.57
N LEU A 303 2.58 53.29 144.33
CA LEU A 303 2.22 52.35 145.41
C LEU A 303 3.44 51.61 145.97
N ARG A 304 4.49 51.36 145.17
CA ARG A 304 5.76 50.81 145.66
C ARG A 304 6.58 51.82 146.47
N GLU A 305 6.60 53.08 146.07
CA GLU A 305 7.25 54.17 146.83
C GLU A 305 6.52 54.49 148.14
N GLU A 306 5.19 54.42 148.18
CA GLU A 306 4.39 54.57 149.40
C GLU A 306 4.54 53.35 150.34
N ALA A 307 4.69 52.14 149.79
CA ALA A 307 4.98 50.93 150.57
C ALA A 307 6.42 50.90 151.14
N GLU A 308 7.40 51.49 150.45
CA GLU A 308 8.76 51.65 150.98
C GLU A 308 8.86 52.77 152.03
N LYS A 309 8.14 53.88 151.86
CA LYS A 309 8.02 54.93 152.90
C LYS A 309 7.33 54.41 154.16
N ALA A 310 6.27 53.60 154.01
CA ALA A 310 5.62 52.94 155.15
C ALA A 310 6.53 51.90 155.85
N LYS A 311 7.44 51.23 155.13
CA LYS A 311 8.47 50.35 155.72
C LYS A 311 9.59 51.12 156.42
N GLN A 312 9.95 52.32 155.97
CA GLN A 312 10.93 53.18 156.64
C GLN A 312 10.35 53.89 157.89
N GLU A 313 9.05 54.19 157.93
CA GLU A 313 8.39 54.73 159.13
C GLU A 313 8.14 53.67 160.22
N LEU A 314 7.89 52.40 159.84
CA LEU A 314 7.79 51.29 160.80
C LEU A 314 9.14 50.87 161.41
N ALA A 315 10.26 51.23 160.76
CA ALA A 315 11.63 50.97 161.22
C ALA A 315 12.18 52.04 162.19
N ASN A 316 11.55 53.23 162.27
CA ASN A 316 11.96 54.33 163.16
C ASN A 316 11.17 54.39 164.48
N GLN A 317 10.47 53.31 164.84
CA GLN A 317 9.69 53.17 166.07
C GLN A 317 10.30 52.17 167.08
N LYS A 318 11.64 52.12 167.20
CA LYS A 318 12.35 51.46 168.31
C LYS A 318 13.64 52.20 168.68
N GLU A 319 13.52 53.22 169.54
CA GLU A 319 14.54 53.59 170.54
C GLU A 319 13.91 54.52 171.59
N MET A 320 13.56 53.99 172.77
CA MET A 320 13.17 54.75 173.96
C MET A 320 14.25 54.60 175.05
N LYS A 321 14.69 55.72 175.63
CA LYS A 321 15.50 55.76 176.86
C LYS A 321 14.73 56.49 177.97
N CYS A 322 14.57 55.83 179.12
CA CYS A 322 13.92 56.34 180.33
C CYS A 322 14.93 57.10 181.22
N PRO A 323 14.75 58.41 181.52
CA PRO A 323 15.77 59.14 182.28
C PRO A 323 15.61 59.22 183.80
N TYR A 324 14.54 58.71 184.46
CA TYR A 324 14.58 58.66 185.94
C TYR A 324 15.57 57.60 186.49
N CYS A 325 16.07 56.68 185.64
CA CYS A 325 16.95 55.60 186.11
C CYS A 325 18.01 55.05 185.12
N GLN A 326 18.23 55.67 183.96
CA GLN A 326 19.31 55.31 183.01
C GLN A 326 19.45 53.81 182.66
N LYS A 327 18.39 53.01 182.81
CA LYS A 327 18.31 51.64 182.29
C LYS A 327 17.54 51.64 180.98
N THR A 328 18.16 51.08 179.95
CA THR A 328 17.56 50.86 178.63
C THR A 328 16.52 49.74 178.70
N PHE A 329 15.27 50.05 178.36
CA PHE A 329 14.17 49.10 178.26
C PHE A 329 13.93 48.72 176.79
N PHE A 330 13.66 47.44 176.55
CA PHE A 330 13.04 46.97 175.31
C PHE A 330 11.53 46.90 175.50
N ALA A 331 10.79 47.37 174.48
CA ALA A 331 9.38 47.04 174.27
C ALA A 331 9.23 45.72 173.53
#